data_AF-A0A7C5MVE7-F1
#
_entry.id   AF-A0A7C5MVE7-F1
#
_cell.length_a   1.000
_cell.length_b   1.000
_cell.length_c   1.000
_cell.angle_alpha   90.00
_cell.angle_beta   90.00
_cell.angle_gamma   90.00
#
_symmetry.space_group_name_H-M   'P 1'
#
loop_
_entity.id
_entity.type
_entity.pdbx_description
1 polymer ?
#
loop_
_entity_poly.entity_id
_entity_poly.type
_entity_poly.pdbx_seq_one_letter_code
_entity_poly.pdbx_strand_id
1 'polypeptide(L)' 'MNVFAAFSRIYADWTSAKSLSEMDACRLSDLGLTRYDLFDARFKRGTSRGEFLAARRDSRAETWLR' A
#
# COMPACT_ATOMS: atom_id res chain seq x y z
N MET A 1 -18.89 -7.11 -5.23
CA MET A 1 -17.46 -6.95 -5.62
C MET A 1 -16.71 -6.41 -4.43
N ASN A 2 -15.81 -7.20 -3.85
CA ASN A 2 -15.14 -6.85 -2.60
C ASN A 2 -13.96 -5.90 -2.90
N VAL A 3 -14.08 -4.62 -2.54
CA VAL A 3 -13.07 -3.58 -2.83
C VAL A 3 -11.69 -3.97 -2.30
N PHE A 4 -11.65 -4.66 -1.14
CA PHE A 4 -10.43 -5.22 -0.56
C PHE A 4 -9.75 -6.27 -1.45
N ALA A 5 -10.51 -7.08 -2.18
CA ALA A 5 -9.95 -8.09 -3.09
C ALA A 5 -9.36 -7.45 -4.36
N ALA A 6 -9.94 -6.35 -4.83
CA ALA A 6 -9.39 -5.57 -5.95
C ALA A 6 -8.07 -4.89 -5.55
N PHE A 7 -8.02 -4.28 -4.35
CA PHE A 7 -6.80 -3.67 -3.82
C PHE A 7 -5.69 -4.70 -3.57
N SER A 8 -6.01 -5.86 -2.98
CA SER A 8 -5.03 -6.94 -2.77
C SER A 8 -4.38 -7.38 -4.08
N ARG A 9 -5.15 -7.43 -5.17
CA ARG A 9 -4.65 -7.80 -6.51
C ARG A 9 -3.78 -6.70 -7.14
N ILE A 10 -4.12 -5.43 -6.96
CA ILE A 10 -3.32 -4.28 -7.40
C ILE A 10 -1.98 -4.25 -6.66
N TYR A 11 -1.96 -4.51 -5.35
CA TYR A 11 -0.71 -4.51 -4.58
C TYR A 11 0.10 -5.81 -4.69
N ALA A 12 -0.50 -6.93 -5.09
CA ALA A 12 0.22 -8.19 -5.30
C ALA A 12 1.17 -8.14 -6.51
N ASP A 13 0.85 -7.32 -7.52
CA ASP A 13 1.71 -7.13 -8.69
C ASP A 13 2.77 -6.04 -8.45
N TRP A 14 4.03 -6.38 -8.69
CA TRP A 14 5.15 -5.45 -8.49
C TRP A 14 5.10 -4.29 -9.48
N THR A 15 4.54 -4.50 -10.66
CA THR A 15 4.38 -3.45 -11.68
C THR A 15 3.51 -2.30 -11.16
N SER A 16 2.41 -2.64 -10.49
CA SER A 16 1.51 -1.67 -9.85
C SER A 16 2.17 -1.01 -8.62
N ALA A 17 2.91 -1.77 -7.81
CA ALA A 17 3.68 -1.23 -6.69
C ALA A 17 4.81 -0.26 -7.15
N LYS A 18 5.41 -0.51 -8.31
CA LYS A 18 6.40 0.38 -8.93
C LYS A 18 5.76 1.69 -9.36
N SER A 19 4.59 1.67 -10.02
CA SER A 19 3.87 2.90 -10.37
C SER A 19 3.51 3.73 -9.14
N LEU A 20 3.20 3.10 -8.01
CA LEU A 20 3.01 3.79 -6.73
C LEU A 20 4.32 4.42 -6.22
N SER A 21 5.48 3.79 -6.44
CA SER A 21 6.76 4.39 -6.03
C SER A 21 7.14 5.63 -6.84
N GLU A 22 6.55 5.80 -8.02
CA GLU A 22 6.69 6.96 -8.90
C GLU A 22 5.66 8.07 -8.57
N MET A 23 4.66 7.80 -7.71
CA MET A 23 3.72 8.83 -7.25
C MET A 23 4.39 9.84 -6.32
N ASP A 24 3.92 11.09 -6.41
CA ASP A 24 4.32 12.15 -5.50
C ASP A 24 4.01 11.80 -4.03
N ALA A 25 4.87 12.29 -3.12
CA ALA A 25 4.78 11.98 -1.70
C ALA A 25 3.45 12.40 -1.07
N CYS A 26 2.85 13.51 -1.53
CA CYS A 26 1.55 13.96 -1.04
C CYS A 26 0.45 12.95 -1.40
N ARG A 27 0.43 12.48 -2.65
CA ARG A 27 -0.56 11.48 -3.10
C ARG A 27 -0.39 10.13 -2.43
N LEU A 28 0.85 9.74 -2.11
CA LEU A 28 1.10 8.54 -1.30
C LEU A 28 0.60 8.70 0.13
N SER A 29 0.82 9.87 0.71
CA SER A 29 0.30 10.21 2.03
C SER A 29 -1.22 10.13 2.06
N ASP A 30 -1.93 10.65 1.05
CA ASP A 30 -3.39 10.56 0.93
C ASP A 30 -3.91 9.11 0.92
N LEU A 31 -3.10 8.17 0.42
CA LEU A 31 -3.40 6.74 0.43
C LEU A 31 -3.03 6.05 1.75
N GLY A 32 -2.53 6.79 2.74
CA GLY A 32 -2.04 6.26 4.01
C GLY A 32 -0.69 5.53 3.91
N LEU A 33 0.07 5.75 2.84
CA LEU A 33 1.32 5.04 2.54
C LEU A 33 2.52 6.00 2.47
N THR A 34 3.72 5.47 2.67
CA THR A 34 4.98 6.18 2.38
C THR A 34 5.82 5.43 1.35
N ARG A 35 6.82 6.11 0.80
CA ARG A 35 7.87 5.49 0.00
C ARG A 35 8.61 4.37 0.75
N TYR A 36 8.75 4.47 2.08
CA TYR A 36 9.35 3.41 2.90
C TYR A 36 8.47 2.16 2.92
N ASP A 37 7.15 2.32 3.05
CA ASP A 37 6.21 1.19 3.00
C ASP A 37 6.26 0.47 1.65
N LEU A 38 6.42 1.21 0.55
CA LEU A 38 6.60 0.63 -0.77
C LEU A 38 7.95 -0.09 -0.93
N PHE A 39 9.01 0.45 -0.32
CA PHE A 39 10.33 -0.18 -0.30
C PHE A 39 10.30 -1.48 0.51
N ASP A 40 9.68 -1.48 1.69
CA ASP A 40 9.51 -2.67 2.52
C ASP A 40 8.62 -3.72 1.83
N ALA A 41 7.58 -3.27 1.12
CA ALA A 41 6.70 -4.10 0.33
C ALA A 41 7.44 -4.81 -0.83
N ARG A 42 8.57 -4.28 -1.32
CA ARG A 42 9.41 -4.92 -2.34
C ARG A 42 9.97 -6.27 -1.88
N PHE A 43 10.23 -6.41 -0.59
CA PHE A 43 10.75 -7.65 -0.01
C PHE A 43 9.65 -8.69 0.24
N LYS A 44 8.37 -8.32 0.06
CA LYS A 44 7.20 -9.19 0.22
C LYS A 44 6.72 -9.72 -1.13
N ARG A 45 6.10 -10.89 -1.14
CA ARG A 45 5.68 -11.60 -2.38
C ARG A 45 4.20 -11.96 -2.34
N GLY A 46 3.51 -11.79 -3.46
CA GLY A 46 2.10 -12.16 -3.62
C GLY A 46 1.20 -11.48 -2.59
N THR A 47 0.29 -12.25 -2.00
CA THR A 47 -0.73 -11.78 -1.05
C THR A 47 -0.14 -11.06 0.17
N SER A 48 1.03 -11.50 0.64
CA SER A 48 1.73 -10.89 1.78
C SER A 48 2.13 -9.42 1.56
N ARG A 49 2.27 -8.99 0.30
CA ARG A 49 2.53 -7.59 -0.05
C ARG A 49 1.28 -6.72 0.14
N GLY A 50 0.14 -7.20 -0.37
CA GLY A 50 -1.14 -6.52 -0.23
C GLY A 50 -1.57 -6.40 1.22
N GLU A 51 -1.43 -7.47 2.00
CA GLU A 51 -1.72 -7.47 3.44
C GLU A 51 -0.86 -6.49 4.21
N PHE A 52 0.44 -6.42 3.91
CA PHE A 52 1.34 -5.46 4.56
C PHE A 52 0.96 -4.01 4.27
N LEU A 53 0.68 -3.67 3.01
CA LEU A 53 0.31 -2.30 2.64
C LEU A 53 -1.06 -1.92 3.23
N ALA A 54 -2.01 -2.85 3.28
CA ALA A 54 -3.30 -2.65 3.95
C ALA A 54 -3.11 -2.38 5.45
N ALA A 55 -2.33 -3.20 6.15
CA ALA A 55 -2.04 -3.01 7.58
C ALA A 55 -1.36 -1.65 7.87
N ARG A 56 -0.46 -1.19 6.98
CA ARG A 56 0.19 0.12 7.12
C ARG A 56 -0.80 1.28 6.95
N ARG A 57 -1.69 1.18 5.97
CA ARG A 57 -2.74 2.16 5.75
C ARG A 57 -3.67 2.23 6.97
N ASP A 58 -4.13 1.09 7.46
CA ASP A 58 -5.10 1.05 8.57
C ASP A 58 -4.47 1.60 9.87
N SER A 59 -3.21 1.25 10.17
CA SER A 59 -2.47 1.81 11.30
C SER A 59 -2.31 3.34 11.24
N ARG A 60 -2.18 3.91 10.04
CA ARG A 60 -2.05 5.36 9.87
C ARG A 60 -3.40 6.07 9.90
N ALA A 61 -4.45 5.45 9.38
CA ALA A 61 -5.82 5.93 9.53
C ALA A 61 -6.20 6.03 11.02
N GLU A 62 -5.84 5.04 11.85
CA GLU A 62 -6.02 5.11 13.31
C GLU A 62 -5.28 6.28 13.96
N THR A 63 -4.14 6.69 13.41
CA THR A 63 -3.35 7.83 13.92
C THR A 63 -4.02 9.17 13.62
N TRP A 64 -4.76 9.28 12.52
CA TRP A 64 -5.48 10.51 12.14
C TRP A 64 -6.87 10.65 12.76
N LEU A 65 -7.44 9.53 13.23
CA LEU A 65 -8.75 9.50 13.90
C LEU A 65 -8.66 9.70 15.42
N ARG A 66 -7.46 9.87 15.97
CA ARG A 66 -7.21 10.31 17.35
C ARG A 66 -7.04 11.81 17.42
#